data_AF-A0A915EF39-F1
#
_entry.id   AF-A0A915EF39-F1
#
_cell.length_a   1.000
_cell.length_b   1.000
_cell.length_c   1.000
_cell.angle_alpha   90.00
_cell.angle_beta   90.00
_cell.angle_gamma   90.00
#
_symmetry.space_group_name_H-M   'P 1'
#
loop_
_entity.id
_entity.type
_entity.pdbx_description
1 polymer ?
#
loop_
_entity_poly.entity_id
_entity_poly.type
_entity_poly.pdbx_seq_one_letter_code
_entity_poly.pdbx_strand_id
1 'polypeptide(L)'
;MGVEKLCKMLYSRKAKMLDQCLNNSTQHPPFSEAIQNFAVMLEKAVNTVMPEFGTAKCSTSLFYDQANVQDNFKEILSGPCENVIFVSMYPFYNQHLTTPLFQAVNTFLQSNTTKVITKFTTDDSKDKDGFYIAKGNKPISFNCSTLDELAQSQGFVEFWAEKIKNELESNVDGIIFAVPLPLSGRSAYTKSVEDAAQRIMYTIYKSYPEAVPWRIAYFQSWNQFCPLLTKATLNNQHRDLRKKRGGNGQVLVVPIANLLHDFDTQTVLPSLIQRLENTKLLTAASLTNPTEEDKHEKNELQLYSNPIPGWLAFHQHYHLITILTS
;
A
#
# COMPACT_ATOMS: atom_id res chain seq x y z
N MET A 1 -37.14 5.83 9.36
CA MET A 1 -36.55 5.53 8.04
C MET A 1 -35.94 4.13 8.12
N GLY A 2 -36.44 3.16 7.36
CA GLY A 2 -35.98 1.76 7.47
C GLY A 2 -34.52 1.59 7.05
N VAL A 3 -33.80 0.69 7.72
CA VAL A 3 -32.38 0.37 7.49
C VAL A 3 -32.11 0.07 6.01
N GLU A 4 -33.03 -0.64 5.35
CA GLU A 4 -32.94 -0.98 3.93
C GLU A 4 -32.92 0.25 3.01
N LYS A 5 -33.76 1.25 3.28
CA LYS A 5 -33.82 2.50 2.51
C LYS A 5 -32.54 3.33 2.69
N LEU A 6 -31.96 3.30 3.89
CA LEU A 6 -30.67 3.94 4.17
C LEU A 6 -29.52 3.24 3.43
N CYS A 7 -29.47 1.90 3.45
CA CYS A 7 -28.47 1.12 2.72
C CYS A 7 -28.53 1.36 1.20
N LYS A 8 -29.73 1.34 0.59
CA LYS A 8 -29.91 1.65 -0.84
C LYS A 8 -29.45 3.07 -1.21
N MET A 9 -29.70 4.04 -0.33
CA MET A 9 -29.26 5.42 -0.54
C MET A 9 -27.74 5.57 -0.43
N LEU A 10 -27.12 4.93 0.57
CA LEU A 10 -25.67 4.97 0.75
C LEU A 10 -24.95 4.26 -0.40
N TYR A 11 -25.48 3.14 -0.86
CA TYR A 11 -24.96 2.39 -2.00
C TYR A 11 -25.03 3.22 -3.30
N SER A 12 -26.18 3.82 -3.60
CA SER A 12 -26.33 4.65 -4.81
C SER A 12 -25.46 5.91 -4.79
N ARG A 13 -25.25 6.54 -3.62
CA ARG A 13 -24.31 7.66 -3.49
C ARG A 13 -22.86 7.24 -3.73
N LYS A 14 -22.45 6.09 -3.17
CA LYS A 14 -21.10 5.56 -3.40
C LYS A 14 -20.89 5.16 -4.86
N ALA A 15 -21.88 4.51 -5.49
CA ALA A 15 -21.80 4.15 -6.91
C ALA A 15 -21.54 5.39 -7.79
N LYS A 16 -22.32 6.46 -7.59
CA LYS A 16 -22.10 7.72 -8.33
C LYS A 16 -20.71 8.34 -8.09
N MET A 17 -20.23 8.29 -6.85
CA MET A 17 -18.87 8.77 -6.53
C MET A 17 -17.81 7.90 -7.23
N LEU A 18 -17.99 6.58 -7.24
CA LEU A 18 -17.10 5.65 -7.92
C LEU A 18 -17.09 5.89 -9.43
N ASP A 19 -18.25 6.06 -10.07
CA ASP A 19 -18.32 6.38 -11.50
C ASP A 19 -17.52 7.64 -11.85
N GLN A 20 -17.60 8.68 -10.99
CA GLN A 20 -16.78 9.89 -11.14
C GLN A 20 -15.29 9.61 -10.96
N CYS A 21 -14.92 8.82 -9.93
CA CYS A 21 -13.52 8.44 -9.69
C CYS A 21 -12.94 7.62 -10.86
N LEU A 22 -13.73 6.70 -11.42
CA LEU A 22 -13.36 5.87 -12.55
C LEU A 22 -13.15 6.69 -13.83
N ASN A 23 -13.98 7.70 -14.06
CA ASN A 23 -13.76 8.60 -15.19
C ASN A 23 -12.46 9.40 -15.04
N ASN A 24 -12.15 9.83 -13.81
CA ASN A 24 -10.94 10.61 -13.53
C ASN A 24 -9.67 9.76 -13.51
N SER A 25 -9.74 8.45 -13.22
CA SER A 25 -8.55 7.59 -13.14
C SER A 25 -7.82 7.44 -14.46
N THR A 26 -8.51 7.60 -15.59
CA THR A 26 -7.90 7.59 -16.94
C THR A 26 -6.89 8.71 -17.17
N GLN A 27 -6.89 9.74 -16.31
CA GLN A 27 -5.96 10.88 -16.38
C GLN A 27 -4.65 10.62 -15.64
N HIS A 28 -4.52 9.47 -14.99
CA HIS A 28 -3.36 9.13 -14.18
C HIS A 28 -2.66 7.87 -14.70
N PRO A 29 -1.32 7.77 -14.56
CA PRO A 29 -0.60 6.54 -14.88
C PRO A 29 -1.14 5.35 -14.08
N PRO A 30 -1.18 4.14 -14.66
CA PRO A 30 -1.60 2.94 -13.97
C PRO A 30 -0.72 2.66 -12.74
N PHE A 31 -1.34 2.17 -11.66
CA PHE A 31 -0.59 1.76 -10.46
C PHE A 31 0.48 0.70 -10.77
N SER A 32 0.21 -0.20 -11.73
CA SER A 32 1.16 -1.24 -12.16
C SER A 32 2.48 -0.66 -12.65
N GLU A 33 2.47 0.52 -13.27
CA GLU A 33 3.68 1.21 -13.68
C GLU A 33 4.43 1.77 -12.46
N ALA A 34 3.72 2.41 -11.53
CA ALA A 34 4.32 2.96 -10.32
C ALA A 34 4.99 1.89 -9.44
N ILE A 35 4.35 0.72 -9.27
CA ILE A 35 4.94 -0.39 -8.49
C ILE A 35 6.11 -1.05 -9.21
N GLN A 36 6.07 -1.15 -10.54
CA GLN A 36 7.20 -1.68 -11.31
C GLN A 36 8.41 -0.76 -11.20
N ASN A 37 8.22 0.56 -11.34
CA ASN A 37 9.28 1.55 -11.14
C ASN A 37 9.84 1.47 -9.72
N PHE A 38 8.98 1.33 -8.72
CA PHE A 38 9.40 1.13 -7.34
C PHE A 38 10.25 -0.13 -7.16
N ALA A 39 9.86 -1.26 -7.77
CA ALA A 39 10.62 -2.51 -7.70
C ALA A 39 12.01 -2.38 -8.33
N VAL A 40 12.13 -1.70 -9.48
CA VAL A 40 13.42 -1.42 -10.12
C VAL A 40 14.30 -0.54 -9.23
N MET A 41 13.73 0.50 -8.61
CA MET A 41 14.46 1.35 -7.67
C MET A 41 14.90 0.60 -6.42
N LEU A 42 14.03 -0.26 -5.89
CA LEU A 42 14.33 -1.10 -4.73
C LEU A 42 15.45 -2.10 -5.05
N GLU A 43 15.39 -2.75 -6.21
CA GLU A 43 16.44 -3.64 -6.69
C GLU A 43 17.79 -2.93 -6.73
N LYS A 44 17.84 -1.75 -7.34
CA LYS A 44 19.06 -0.92 -7.39
C LYS A 44 19.56 -0.55 -6.00
N ALA A 45 18.66 -0.14 -5.11
CA ALA A 45 19.00 0.25 -3.74
C ALA A 45 19.55 -0.93 -2.93
N VAL A 46 18.90 -2.09 -2.98
CA VAL A 46 19.34 -3.32 -2.28
C VAL A 46 20.71 -3.75 -2.79
N ASN A 47 20.91 -3.80 -4.11
CA ASN A 47 22.21 -4.13 -4.71
C ASN A 47 23.32 -3.14 -4.32
N THR A 48 22.98 -1.89 -4.03
CA THR A 48 23.95 -0.87 -3.62
C THR A 48 24.26 -0.96 -2.13
N VAL A 49 23.25 -1.17 -1.29
CA VAL A 49 23.37 -1.08 0.17
C VAL A 49 23.79 -2.41 0.81
N MET A 50 23.44 -3.55 0.18
CA MET A 50 23.70 -4.88 0.73
C MET A 50 24.34 -5.82 -0.31
N PRO A 51 25.48 -5.44 -0.93
CA PRO A 51 26.14 -6.24 -1.97
C PRO A 51 26.65 -7.60 -1.46
N GLU A 52 26.79 -7.78 -0.15
CA GLU A 52 27.22 -9.03 0.48
C GLU A 52 26.23 -10.19 0.32
N PHE A 53 24.96 -9.90 0.00
CA PHE A 53 23.95 -10.91 -0.33
C PHE A 53 23.85 -11.18 -1.84
N GLY A 54 24.87 -10.77 -2.59
CA GLY A 54 24.96 -10.95 -4.03
C GLY A 54 23.96 -10.08 -4.79
N THR A 55 23.55 -10.55 -5.98
CA THR A 55 22.65 -9.76 -6.84
C THR A 55 21.21 -9.97 -6.40
N ALA A 56 20.57 -8.89 -5.96
CA ALA A 56 19.16 -8.84 -5.73
C ALA A 56 18.38 -8.65 -7.05
N LYS A 57 17.25 -9.34 -7.17
CA LYS A 57 16.24 -9.13 -8.21
C LYS A 57 14.89 -8.89 -7.59
N CYS A 58 14.17 -7.86 -8.03
CA CYS A 58 12.82 -7.55 -7.54
C CYS A 58 11.77 -7.80 -8.63
N SER A 59 10.70 -8.51 -8.28
CA SER A 59 9.53 -8.68 -9.14
C SER A 59 8.25 -8.27 -8.42
N THR A 60 7.26 -7.79 -9.17
CA THR A 60 5.97 -7.39 -8.61
C THR A 60 4.91 -8.42 -8.98
N SER A 61 4.13 -8.85 -8.00
CA SER A 61 2.95 -9.70 -8.23
C SER A 61 1.68 -8.95 -7.86
N LEU A 62 0.70 -9.02 -8.77
CA LEU A 62 -0.66 -8.54 -8.55
C LEU A 62 -1.55 -9.77 -8.33
N PHE A 63 -2.08 -9.95 -7.13
CA PHE A 63 -2.73 -11.20 -6.72
C PHE A 63 -3.90 -11.69 -7.60
N TYR A 64 -4.64 -10.79 -8.26
CA TYR A 64 -5.70 -11.20 -9.21
C TYR A 64 -5.20 -11.43 -10.63
N ASP A 65 -3.96 -11.06 -10.92
CA ASP A 65 -3.26 -11.52 -12.12
C ASP A 65 -2.57 -12.84 -11.80
N GLN A 66 -3.37 -13.92 -11.84
CA GLN A 66 -2.89 -15.26 -11.52
C GLN A 66 -1.72 -15.71 -12.41
N ALA A 67 -1.66 -15.24 -13.66
CA ALA A 67 -0.57 -15.56 -14.58
C ALA A 67 0.74 -14.94 -14.06
N ASN A 68 0.70 -13.65 -13.72
CA ASN A 68 1.86 -12.93 -13.17
C ASN A 68 2.38 -13.57 -11.87
N VAL A 69 1.49 -13.93 -10.94
CA VAL A 69 1.86 -14.60 -9.68
C VAL A 69 2.57 -15.94 -9.95
N GLN A 70 2.00 -16.77 -10.83
CA GLN A 70 2.57 -18.09 -11.16
C GLN A 70 3.90 -17.97 -11.90
N ASP A 71 4.04 -16.99 -12.79
CA ASP A 71 5.28 -16.80 -13.57
C ASP A 71 6.43 -16.29 -12.70
N ASN A 72 6.17 -15.31 -11.81
CA ASN A 72 7.15 -14.88 -10.81
C ASN A 72 7.58 -16.05 -9.93
N PHE A 73 6.64 -16.89 -9.52
CA PHE A 73 6.91 -18.07 -8.73
C PHE A 73 7.71 -19.16 -9.46
N LYS A 74 7.46 -19.38 -10.76
CA LYS A 74 8.30 -20.28 -11.58
C LYS A 74 9.73 -19.75 -11.67
N GLU A 75 9.91 -18.44 -11.73
CA GLU A 75 11.24 -17.83 -11.77
C GLU A 75 12.06 -18.24 -10.55
N ILE A 76 11.48 -18.14 -9.34
CA ILE A 76 12.08 -18.59 -8.08
C ILE A 76 12.55 -20.04 -8.17
N LEU A 77 11.74 -20.91 -8.76
CA LEU A 77 12.02 -22.35 -8.87
C LEU A 77 12.95 -22.71 -10.03
N SER A 78 13.37 -21.74 -10.86
CA SER A 78 14.15 -21.99 -12.07
C SER A 78 15.60 -21.51 -11.98
N GLY A 79 15.90 -20.58 -11.08
CA GLY A 79 17.22 -19.96 -10.92
C GLY A 79 17.92 -20.29 -9.58
N PRO A 80 19.24 -20.08 -9.49
CA PRO A 80 19.93 -20.08 -8.20
C PRO A 80 19.44 -18.88 -7.38
N CYS A 81 18.80 -19.16 -6.24
CA CYS A 81 18.32 -18.16 -5.29
C CYS A 81 18.63 -18.67 -3.89
N GLU A 82 19.27 -17.86 -3.06
CA GLU A 82 19.56 -18.20 -1.67
C GLU A 82 18.45 -17.71 -0.73
N ASN A 83 17.93 -16.50 -0.96
CA ASN A 83 16.85 -15.94 -0.13
C ASN A 83 15.75 -15.31 -0.97
N VAL A 84 14.52 -15.60 -0.57
CA VAL A 84 13.26 -15.08 -1.12
C VAL A 84 12.58 -14.27 -0.03
N ILE A 85 12.27 -13.02 -0.31
CA ILE A 85 11.56 -12.14 0.61
C ILE A 85 10.28 -11.65 -0.05
N PHE A 86 9.15 -11.93 0.59
CA PHE A 86 7.83 -11.49 0.15
C PHE A 86 7.40 -10.25 0.94
N VAL A 87 7.33 -9.11 0.27
CA VAL A 87 7.02 -7.81 0.88
C VAL A 87 5.61 -7.36 0.49
N SER A 88 4.76 -7.14 1.50
CA SER A 88 3.45 -6.50 1.31
C SER A 88 3.62 -5.00 1.10
N MET A 89 3.01 -4.43 0.06
CA MET A 89 2.98 -2.97 -0.12
C MET A 89 1.94 -2.28 0.76
N TYR A 90 1.15 -3.03 1.52
CA TYR A 90 0.29 -2.47 2.57
C TYR A 90 1.14 -2.18 3.81
N PRO A 91 1.30 -0.91 4.23
CA PRO A 91 2.19 -0.60 5.34
C PRO A 91 1.69 -1.12 6.67
N PHE A 92 0.37 -1.24 6.81
CA PHE A 92 -0.30 -1.71 8.02
C PHE A 92 -0.88 -3.09 7.79
N TYR A 93 -0.69 -4.00 8.74
CA TYR A 93 -1.29 -5.33 8.65
C TYR A 93 -2.81 -5.22 8.69
N ASN A 94 -3.47 -5.69 7.63
CA ASN A 94 -4.92 -5.76 7.56
C ASN A 94 -5.33 -7.18 7.22
N GLN A 95 -6.06 -7.84 8.12
CA GLN A 95 -6.45 -9.24 7.93
C GLN A 95 -7.25 -9.53 6.65
N HIS A 96 -7.89 -8.52 6.04
CA HIS A 96 -8.62 -8.69 4.78
C HIS A 96 -7.76 -8.40 3.55
N LEU A 97 -6.61 -7.76 3.72
CA LEU A 97 -5.68 -7.43 2.64
C LEU A 97 -4.42 -8.29 2.73
N THR A 98 -3.70 -8.18 3.82
CA THR A 98 -2.43 -8.87 4.05
C THR A 98 -2.58 -10.40 4.19
N THR A 99 -3.62 -10.88 4.88
CA THR A 99 -3.78 -12.34 5.09
C THR A 99 -4.04 -13.13 3.81
N PRO A 100 -5.00 -12.75 2.93
CA PRO A 100 -5.21 -13.47 1.67
C PRO A 100 -3.95 -13.49 0.79
N LEU A 101 -3.21 -12.38 0.75
CA LEU A 101 -1.97 -12.27 -0.01
C LEU A 101 -0.97 -13.35 0.40
N PHE A 102 -0.65 -13.44 1.70
CA PHE A 102 0.31 -14.41 2.18
C PHE A 102 -0.26 -15.83 2.29
N GLN A 103 -1.58 -16.02 2.30
CA GLN A 103 -2.17 -17.34 2.14
C GLN A 103 -1.86 -17.91 0.75
N ALA A 104 -1.94 -17.12 -0.32
CA ALA A 104 -1.55 -17.60 -1.65
C ALA A 104 -0.06 -17.93 -1.75
N VAL A 105 0.82 -17.12 -1.13
CA VAL A 105 2.25 -17.43 -1.01
C VAL A 105 2.44 -18.79 -0.33
N ASN A 106 1.78 -19.01 0.80
CA ASN A 106 1.86 -20.27 1.53
C ASN A 106 1.34 -21.46 0.71
N THR A 107 0.21 -21.30 0.02
CA THR A 107 -0.33 -22.33 -0.87
C THR A 107 0.65 -22.67 -1.98
N PHE A 108 1.26 -21.66 -2.61
CA PHE A 108 2.30 -21.88 -3.63
C PHE A 108 3.49 -22.66 -3.07
N LEU A 109 4.05 -22.24 -1.93
CA LEU A 109 5.18 -22.91 -1.30
C LEU A 109 4.83 -24.36 -0.95
N GLN A 110 3.68 -24.61 -0.33
CA GLN A 110 3.24 -25.96 0.04
C GLN A 110 3.09 -26.89 -1.18
N SER A 111 2.55 -26.37 -2.29
CA SER A 111 2.37 -27.15 -3.52
C SER A 111 3.70 -27.46 -4.21
N ASN A 112 4.65 -26.52 -4.22
CA ASN A 112 5.85 -26.60 -5.08
C ASN A 112 7.15 -26.87 -4.33
N THR A 113 7.15 -26.86 -3.01
CA THR A 113 8.36 -27.02 -2.20
C THR A 113 8.12 -27.94 -1.00
N THR A 114 9.21 -28.36 -0.37
CA THR A 114 9.24 -29.06 0.91
C THR A 114 9.96 -28.18 1.92
N LYS A 115 9.26 -27.77 2.99
CA LYS A 115 9.86 -27.03 4.10
C LYS A 115 10.75 -27.96 4.90
N VAL A 116 11.99 -27.56 5.15
CA VAL A 116 12.91 -28.28 6.05
C VAL A 116 12.65 -27.79 7.46
N ILE A 117 12.16 -28.69 8.31
CA ILE A 117 11.89 -28.42 9.71
C ILE A 117 13.23 -28.40 10.45
N THR A 118 13.74 -27.22 10.76
CA THR A 118 15.03 -27.05 11.47
C THR A 118 14.88 -26.89 12.98
N LYS A 119 13.65 -26.68 13.49
CA LYS A 119 13.32 -26.64 14.92
C LYS A 119 12.04 -27.45 15.18
N PHE A 120 11.98 -28.17 16.30
CA PHE A 120 10.74 -28.82 16.76
C PHE A 120 9.83 -27.76 17.38
N THR A 121 9.19 -26.93 16.57
CA THR A 121 8.15 -26.00 17.01
C THR A 121 6.78 -26.53 16.63
N THR A 122 5.85 -26.49 17.58
CA THR A 122 4.57 -27.20 17.53
C THR A 122 3.56 -26.69 16.49
N ASP A 123 3.90 -25.68 15.68
CA ASP A 123 2.98 -25.04 14.72
C ASP A 123 3.62 -24.71 13.35
N ASP A 124 4.71 -25.39 12.97
CA ASP A 124 5.52 -25.09 11.77
C ASP A 124 4.79 -25.18 10.43
N SER A 125 3.64 -25.87 10.39
CA SER A 125 2.84 -26.04 9.17
C SER A 125 2.17 -24.75 8.66
N LYS A 126 2.11 -23.71 9.51
CA LYS A 126 1.52 -22.40 9.19
C LYS A 126 2.55 -21.28 9.05
N ASP A 127 3.78 -21.53 9.49
CA ASP A 127 4.86 -20.56 9.39
C ASP A 127 5.40 -20.54 7.95
N LYS A 128 5.45 -19.34 7.37
CA LYS A 128 5.86 -19.10 5.97
C LYS A 128 7.36 -18.85 5.87
N ASP A 129 7.98 -18.56 7.00
CA ASP A 129 9.39 -18.28 7.08
C ASP A 129 10.14 -19.61 7.32
N GLY A 130 11.31 -19.76 6.71
CA GLY A 130 12.16 -20.92 6.91
C GLY A 130 12.86 -21.38 5.64
N PHE A 131 13.45 -22.57 5.70
CA PHE A 131 14.23 -23.14 4.61
C PHE A 131 13.39 -24.10 3.78
N TYR A 132 13.42 -23.94 2.45
CA TYR A 132 12.60 -24.68 1.51
C TYR A 132 13.45 -25.34 0.43
N ILE A 133 13.02 -26.51 -0.03
CA ILE A 133 13.61 -27.22 -1.17
C ILE A 133 12.54 -27.39 -2.24
N ALA A 134 12.81 -26.95 -3.47
CA ALA A 134 11.92 -27.07 -4.61
C ALA A 134 11.62 -28.55 -4.94
N LYS A 135 10.34 -28.87 -5.19
CA LYS A 135 9.90 -30.17 -5.69
C LYS A 135 10.13 -30.21 -7.20
N GLY A 136 11.22 -30.82 -7.64
CA GLY A 136 11.53 -30.92 -9.07
C GLY A 136 12.82 -31.68 -9.35
N ASN A 137 13.17 -31.77 -10.64
CA ASN A 137 14.36 -32.52 -11.10
C ASN A 137 15.70 -31.87 -10.71
N LYS A 138 15.68 -30.59 -10.34
CA LYS A 138 16.84 -29.87 -9.80
C LYS A 138 16.52 -29.42 -8.38
N PRO A 139 17.22 -29.92 -7.35
CA PRO A 139 17.01 -29.46 -5.99
C PRO A 139 17.57 -28.04 -5.87
N ILE A 140 16.70 -27.04 -5.92
CA ILE A 140 17.01 -25.66 -5.56
C ILE A 140 16.52 -25.46 -4.13
N SER A 141 17.36 -24.89 -3.29
CA SER A 141 17.04 -24.63 -1.88
C SER A 141 17.25 -23.17 -1.55
N PHE A 142 16.32 -22.60 -0.79
CA PHE A 142 16.31 -21.19 -0.45
C PHE A 142 15.69 -20.94 0.93
N ASN A 143 16.10 -19.86 1.58
CA ASN A 143 15.38 -19.29 2.70
C ASN A 143 14.21 -18.45 2.18
N CYS A 144 13.06 -18.55 2.83
CA CYS A 144 11.91 -17.71 2.58
C CYS A 144 11.61 -16.90 3.83
N SER A 145 11.27 -15.62 3.65
CA SER A 145 10.79 -14.73 4.71
C SER A 145 9.69 -13.80 4.20
N THR A 146 8.91 -13.27 5.13
CA THR A 146 7.80 -12.36 4.82
C THR A 146 7.94 -11.03 5.56
N LEU A 147 7.59 -9.93 4.90
CA LEU A 147 7.49 -8.61 5.49
C LEU A 147 6.05 -8.11 5.31
N ASP A 148 5.25 -8.30 6.35
CA ASP A 148 3.80 -8.11 6.33
C ASP A 148 3.33 -6.73 6.83
N GLU A 149 4.18 -6.03 7.58
CA GLU A 149 3.91 -4.68 8.10
C GLU A 149 5.13 -3.74 8.00
N LEU A 150 5.10 -2.81 7.03
CA LEU A 150 6.17 -1.82 6.83
C LEU A 150 6.14 -0.67 7.84
N ALA A 151 4.96 -0.37 8.41
CA ALA A 151 4.74 0.78 9.28
C ALA A 151 5.52 0.70 10.60
N GLN A 152 6.01 -0.49 10.97
CA GLN A 152 6.88 -0.67 12.13
C GLN A 152 8.31 -0.18 11.88
N SER A 153 8.75 -0.12 10.62
CA SER A 153 10.11 0.27 10.28
C SER A 153 10.39 1.74 10.59
N GLN A 154 11.65 2.04 10.93
CA GLN A 154 12.08 3.42 11.12
C GLN A 154 12.08 4.21 9.80
N GLY A 155 12.41 3.55 8.68
CA GLY A 155 12.38 4.17 7.35
C GLY A 155 10.97 4.66 6.96
N PHE A 156 9.91 3.94 7.32
CA PHE A 156 8.53 4.39 7.12
C PHE A 156 8.22 5.69 7.90
N VAL A 157 8.67 5.76 9.15
CA VAL A 157 8.48 6.93 10.02
C VAL A 157 9.22 8.15 9.46
N GLU A 158 10.47 7.96 9.06
CA GLU A 158 11.32 9.01 8.50
C GLU A 158 10.79 9.53 7.16
N PHE A 159 10.38 8.63 6.27
CA PHE A 159 9.78 8.98 4.98
C PHE A 159 8.58 9.93 5.13
N TRP A 160 7.63 9.60 6.00
CA TRP A 160 6.46 10.45 6.22
C TRP A 160 6.80 11.72 7.01
N ALA A 161 7.70 11.63 8.00
CA ALA A 161 8.13 12.79 8.76
C ALA A 161 8.79 13.84 7.86
N GLU A 162 9.67 13.43 6.94
CA GLU A 162 10.32 14.33 5.98
C GLU A 162 9.30 14.99 5.05
N LYS A 163 8.41 14.20 4.43
CA LYS A 163 7.36 14.75 3.54
C LYS A 163 6.45 15.74 4.25
N ILE A 164 6.07 15.47 5.49
CA ILE A 164 5.23 16.39 6.27
C ILE A 164 6.01 17.65 6.63
N LYS A 165 7.28 17.53 7.07
CA LYS A 165 8.13 18.70 7.39
C LYS A 165 8.22 19.69 6.23
N ASN A 166 8.41 19.20 5.01
CA ASN A 166 8.49 20.03 3.81
C ASN A 166 7.19 20.82 3.54
N GLU A 167 6.06 20.39 4.08
CA GLU A 167 4.78 21.08 3.95
C GLU A 167 4.47 22.00 5.14
N LEU A 168 5.07 21.77 6.31
CA LEU A 168 4.78 22.55 7.52
C LEU A 168 5.21 24.02 7.41
N GLU A 169 6.16 24.33 6.53
CA GLU A 169 6.52 25.71 6.21
C GLU A 169 5.35 26.51 5.58
N SER A 170 4.33 25.82 5.06
CA SER A 170 3.23 26.39 4.26
C SER A 170 1.95 26.70 5.05
N ASN A 171 2.03 27.33 6.21
CA ASN A 171 0.87 27.73 7.04
C ASN A 171 -0.12 26.57 7.32
N VAL A 172 0.42 25.43 7.75
CA VAL A 172 -0.36 24.24 8.11
C VAL A 172 -0.81 24.31 9.57
N ASP A 173 -2.12 24.37 9.79
CA ASP A 173 -2.74 24.51 11.11
C ASP A 173 -3.12 23.16 11.75
N GLY A 174 -3.08 22.08 10.97
CA GLY A 174 -3.40 20.75 11.47
C GLY A 174 -3.14 19.65 10.45
N ILE A 175 -2.93 18.45 10.96
CA ILE A 175 -2.65 17.26 10.16
C ILE A 175 -3.76 16.23 10.37
N ILE A 176 -4.20 15.59 9.30
CA ILE A 176 -5.08 14.43 9.35
C ILE A 176 -4.39 13.27 8.67
N PHE A 177 -4.01 12.25 9.43
CA PHE A 177 -3.60 10.97 8.89
C PHE A 177 -4.84 10.22 8.40
N ALA A 178 -4.98 10.12 7.08
CA ALA A 178 -6.08 9.45 6.41
C ALA A 178 -5.73 7.99 6.16
N VAL A 179 -6.60 7.09 6.60
CA VAL A 179 -6.47 5.64 6.39
C VAL A 179 -7.78 5.01 5.92
N PRO A 180 -7.73 3.95 5.10
CA PRO A 180 -8.92 3.16 4.78
C PRO A 180 -9.59 2.61 6.04
N LEU A 181 -10.92 2.54 6.05
CA LEU A 181 -11.65 1.92 7.15
C LEU A 181 -11.34 0.41 7.19
N PRO A 182 -10.91 -0.18 8.31
CA PRO A 182 -10.79 -1.62 8.41
C PRO A 182 -12.17 -2.30 8.32
N LEU A 183 -12.30 -3.31 7.45
CA LEU A 183 -13.56 -4.06 7.26
C LEU A 183 -13.92 -4.89 8.50
N SER A 184 -12.93 -5.43 9.22
CA SER A 184 -13.09 -5.98 10.58
C SER A 184 -11.74 -5.97 11.32
N GLY A 185 -11.71 -6.30 12.61
CA GLY A 185 -10.46 -6.34 13.40
C GLY A 185 -9.88 -4.95 13.72
N ARG A 186 -10.76 -4.01 14.11
CA ARG A 186 -10.40 -2.60 14.28
C ARG A 186 -9.24 -2.40 15.25
N SER A 187 -9.16 -3.14 16.37
CA SER A 187 -8.25 -2.81 17.46
C SER A 187 -6.77 -2.87 17.07
N ALA A 188 -6.31 -3.96 16.45
CA ALA A 188 -4.89 -4.12 16.08
C ALA A 188 -4.48 -3.17 14.95
N TYR A 189 -5.27 -3.10 13.87
CA TYR A 189 -5.02 -2.19 12.75
C TYR A 189 -5.03 -0.72 13.20
N THR A 190 -6.06 -0.32 13.96
CA THR A 190 -6.18 1.06 14.47
C THR A 190 -5.00 1.41 15.38
N LYS A 191 -4.62 0.49 16.27
CA LYS A 191 -3.48 0.70 17.16
C LYS A 191 -2.18 0.86 16.37
N SER A 192 -1.93 0.02 15.35
CA SER A 192 -0.74 0.14 14.51
C SER A 192 -0.68 1.48 13.77
N VAL A 193 -1.82 1.95 13.24
CA VAL A 193 -1.94 3.29 12.64
C VAL A 193 -1.67 4.40 13.65
N GLU A 194 -2.23 4.29 14.86
CA GLU A 194 -2.02 5.23 15.96
C GLU A 194 -0.55 5.31 16.38
N ASP A 195 0.09 4.16 16.57
CA ASP A 195 1.49 4.04 16.97
C ASP A 195 2.41 4.65 15.88
N ALA A 196 2.15 4.36 14.60
CA ALA A 196 2.92 4.93 13.49
C ALA A 196 2.75 6.46 13.38
N ALA A 197 1.50 6.95 13.46
CA ALA A 197 1.22 8.39 13.44
C ALA A 197 1.90 9.11 14.61
N GLN A 198 1.87 8.52 15.80
CA GLN A 198 2.53 9.08 16.98
C GLN A 198 4.06 9.13 16.80
N ARG A 199 4.67 8.06 16.27
CA ARG A 199 6.11 8.01 15.98
C ARG A 199 6.53 9.05 14.93
N ILE A 200 5.74 9.24 13.89
CA ILE A 200 5.96 10.27 12.86
C ILE A 200 5.92 11.66 13.52
N MET A 201 4.86 11.97 14.26
CA MET A 201 4.72 13.28 14.89
C MET A 201 5.80 13.54 15.95
N TYR A 202 6.20 12.53 16.71
CA TYR A 202 7.33 12.66 17.64
C TYR A 202 8.63 12.99 16.91
N THR A 203 8.89 12.35 15.77
CA THR A 203 10.06 12.63 14.92
C THR A 203 10.01 14.03 14.31
N ILE A 204 8.81 14.53 14.02
CA ILE A 204 8.61 15.92 13.58
C ILE A 204 8.91 16.90 14.72
N TYR A 205 8.34 16.69 15.89
CA TYR A 205 8.48 17.60 17.04
C TYR A 205 9.90 17.73 17.56
N LYS A 206 10.77 16.73 17.34
CA LYS A 206 12.20 16.86 17.62
C LYS A 206 12.88 17.94 16.78
N SER A 207 12.43 18.16 15.54
CA SER A 207 13.01 19.13 14.60
C SER A 207 12.17 20.40 14.47
N TYR A 208 10.88 20.35 14.79
CA TYR A 208 9.92 21.44 14.65
C TYR A 208 9.13 21.59 15.96
N PRO A 209 9.57 22.46 16.89
CA PRO A 209 9.04 22.52 18.25
C PRO A 209 7.62 23.10 18.35
N GLU A 210 7.13 23.77 17.31
CA GLU A 210 5.74 24.22 17.27
C GLU A 210 4.81 23.02 17.06
N ALA A 211 4.03 22.70 18.09
CA ALA A 211 3.11 21.58 18.04
C ALA A 211 1.95 21.84 17.08
N VAL A 212 1.94 21.13 15.94
CA VAL A 212 0.83 21.08 14.99
C VAL A 212 -0.15 19.98 15.41
N PRO A 213 -1.43 20.30 15.69
CA PRO A 213 -2.38 19.29 16.13
C PRO A 213 -2.64 18.28 15.01
N TRP A 214 -2.68 17.00 15.36
CA TRP A 214 -2.93 15.93 14.41
C TRP A 214 -4.10 15.04 14.83
N ARG A 215 -4.74 14.39 13.86
CA ARG A 215 -5.86 13.45 14.04
C ARG A 215 -5.73 12.28 13.07
N ILE A 216 -6.42 11.19 13.38
CA ILE A 216 -6.60 10.07 12.45
C ILE A 216 -8.02 10.11 11.92
N ALA A 217 -8.18 9.98 10.61
CA ALA A 217 -9.46 9.90 9.96
C ALA A 217 -9.54 8.66 9.07
N TYR A 218 -10.71 8.03 9.10
CA TYR A 218 -11.05 6.91 8.26
C TYR A 218 -11.87 7.37 7.06
N PHE A 219 -11.56 6.79 5.92
CA PHE A 219 -12.36 6.94 4.70
C PHE A 219 -12.73 5.58 4.13
N GLN A 220 -13.77 5.56 3.28
CA GLN A 220 -14.10 4.36 2.52
C GLN A 220 -13.19 4.32 1.30
N SER A 221 -12.27 3.36 1.29
CA SER A 221 -11.52 3.03 0.06
C SER A 221 -12.49 2.65 -1.06
N TRP A 222 -12.06 2.77 -2.31
CA TRP A 222 -12.87 2.48 -3.48
C TRP A 222 -13.54 1.10 -3.41
N ASN A 223 -12.86 0.09 -2.85
CA ASN A 223 -13.32 -1.29 -2.73
C ASN A 223 -14.32 -1.55 -1.57
N GLN A 224 -14.68 -0.54 -0.78
CA GLN A 224 -15.45 -0.72 0.47
C GLN A 224 -16.90 -0.24 0.37
N PHE A 225 -17.88 -1.12 0.21
CA PHE A 225 -19.28 -0.72 0.12
C PHE A 225 -20.00 -0.61 1.48
N CYS A 226 -19.32 -0.94 2.58
CA CYS A 226 -19.87 -0.87 3.93
C CYS A 226 -19.94 0.58 4.45
N PRO A 227 -21.05 1.02 5.06
CA PRO A 227 -21.19 2.38 5.58
C PRO A 227 -20.13 2.71 6.66
N LEU A 228 -19.65 3.95 6.67
CA LEU A 228 -18.77 4.46 7.73
C LEU A 228 -19.54 4.53 9.06
N LEU A 229 -19.42 3.49 9.87
CA LEU A 229 -19.97 3.45 11.24
C LEU A 229 -18.98 4.01 12.26
N THR A 230 -18.20 5.03 11.88
CA THR A 230 -17.22 5.69 12.75
C THR A 230 -17.46 7.19 12.78
N LYS A 231 -17.25 7.81 13.94
CA LYS A 231 -17.25 9.26 14.08
C LYS A 231 -15.92 9.88 13.62
N ALA A 232 -14.87 9.08 13.50
CA ALA A 232 -13.55 9.53 13.03
C ALA A 232 -13.48 9.60 11.50
N THR A 233 -14.45 10.25 10.85
CA THR A 233 -14.42 10.50 9.39
C THR A 233 -13.58 11.74 9.07
N LEU A 234 -13.09 11.86 7.82
CA LEU A 234 -12.36 13.04 7.34
C LEU A 234 -13.11 14.35 7.68
N ASN A 235 -14.40 14.44 7.35
CA ASN A 235 -15.20 15.63 7.60
C ASN A 235 -15.31 15.99 9.09
N ASN A 236 -15.47 15.00 9.96
CA ASN A 236 -15.60 15.25 11.40
C ASN A 236 -14.26 15.70 11.99
N GLN A 237 -13.16 15.03 11.64
CA GLN A 237 -11.84 15.38 12.14
C GLN A 237 -11.37 16.74 11.62
N HIS A 238 -11.64 17.05 10.34
CA HIS A 238 -11.38 18.37 9.75
C HIS A 238 -12.13 19.47 10.48
N ARG A 239 -13.45 19.31 10.67
CA ARG A 239 -14.27 20.27 11.41
C ARG A 239 -13.75 20.49 12.83
N ASP A 240 -13.38 19.41 13.52
CA ASP A 240 -12.92 19.47 14.91
C ASP A 240 -11.55 20.16 15.04
N LEU A 241 -10.65 19.99 14.06
CA LEU A 241 -9.38 20.74 13.98
C LEU A 241 -9.63 22.23 13.71
N ARG A 242 -10.48 22.56 12.72
CA ARG A 242 -10.78 23.94 12.33
C ARG A 242 -11.40 24.75 13.48
N LYS A 243 -12.31 24.16 14.24
CA LYS A 243 -12.95 24.80 15.41
C LYS A 243 -11.95 25.23 16.48
N LYS A 244 -10.81 24.55 16.62
CA LYS A 244 -9.84 24.80 17.70
C LYS A 244 -8.83 25.90 17.39
N ARG A 245 -8.61 26.23 16.11
CA ARG A 245 -7.52 27.12 15.66
C ARG A 245 -8.01 28.42 15.00
N GLY A 246 -9.31 28.71 15.02
CA GLY A 246 -9.85 29.96 14.44
C GLY A 246 -9.95 29.97 12.91
N GLY A 247 -9.62 28.86 12.24
CA GLY A 247 -10.08 28.57 10.88
C GLY A 247 -9.37 29.30 9.74
N ASN A 248 -8.12 29.74 9.88
CA ASN A 248 -7.44 30.46 8.79
C ASN A 248 -6.33 29.66 8.09
N GLY A 249 -5.67 28.70 8.75
CA GLY A 249 -4.64 27.88 8.11
C GLY A 249 -5.16 26.62 7.43
N GLN A 250 -4.22 25.97 6.73
CA GLN A 250 -4.48 24.80 5.90
C GLN A 250 -4.46 23.51 6.74
N VAL A 251 -5.37 22.58 6.45
CA VAL A 251 -5.33 21.21 7.00
C VAL A 251 -4.64 20.30 6.00
N LEU A 252 -3.54 19.69 6.40
CA LEU A 252 -2.79 18.72 5.60
C LEU A 252 -3.36 17.32 5.81
N VAL A 253 -3.80 16.67 4.74
CA VAL A 253 -4.28 15.28 4.75
C VAL A 253 -3.15 14.38 4.28
N VAL A 254 -2.75 13.42 5.11
CA VAL A 254 -1.63 12.50 4.86
C VAL A 254 -2.18 11.09 4.62
N PRO A 255 -2.09 10.54 3.40
CA PRO A 255 -2.53 9.18 3.11
C PRO A 255 -1.52 8.14 3.64
N ILE A 256 -1.40 8.03 4.95
CA ILE A 256 -0.34 7.27 5.63
C ILE A 256 -0.31 5.78 5.25
N ALA A 257 -1.44 5.21 4.80
CA ALA A 257 -1.54 3.82 4.36
C ALA A 257 -1.11 3.58 2.90
N ASN A 258 -0.75 4.62 2.15
CA ASN A 258 -0.47 4.54 0.72
C ASN A 258 0.93 5.13 0.43
N LEU A 259 1.92 4.25 0.26
CA LEU A 259 3.32 4.66 -0.03
C LEU A 259 3.50 5.14 -1.48
N LEU A 260 2.68 4.64 -2.39
CA LEU A 260 2.67 4.96 -3.81
C LEU A 260 1.33 5.57 -4.20
N HIS A 261 1.32 6.31 -5.31
CA HIS A 261 0.08 6.80 -5.91
C HIS A 261 -0.76 5.64 -6.41
N ASP A 262 -1.98 5.54 -5.92
CA ASP A 262 -2.98 4.54 -6.24
C ASP A 262 -4.35 5.15 -6.47
N PHE A 263 -5.34 4.31 -6.79
CA PHE A 263 -6.69 4.79 -7.06
C PHE A 263 -7.26 5.61 -5.90
N ASP A 264 -6.99 5.23 -4.65
CA ASP A 264 -7.49 5.96 -3.48
C ASP A 264 -6.85 7.36 -3.36
N THR A 265 -5.54 7.47 -3.54
CA THR A 265 -4.81 8.75 -3.43
C THR A 265 -4.97 9.64 -4.66
N GLN A 266 -5.21 9.07 -5.85
CA GLN A 266 -5.40 9.81 -7.10
C GLN A 266 -6.85 10.26 -7.32
N THR A 267 -7.84 9.51 -6.82
CA THR A 267 -9.25 9.79 -7.14
C THR A 267 -10.15 9.92 -5.91
N VAL A 268 -10.14 8.93 -5.01
CA VAL A 268 -11.09 8.88 -3.88
C VAL A 268 -10.82 9.99 -2.87
N LEU A 269 -9.60 10.08 -2.36
CA LEU A 269 -9.21 11.09 -1.38
C LEU A 269 -9.38 12.50 -1.94
N PRO A 270 -8.89 12.84 -3.16
CA PRO A 270 -9.17 14.13 -3.79
C PRO A 270 -10.67 14.46 -3.84
N SER A 271 -11.51 13.50 -4.24
CA SER A 271 -12.97 13.69 -4.30
C SER A 271 -13.60 13.94 -2.93
N LEU A 272 -13.04 13.33 -1.87
CA LEU A 272 -13.49 13.54 -0.49
C LEU A 272 -13.04 14.89 0.06
N ILE A 273 -11.79 15.30 -0.21
CA ILE A 273 -11.20 16.53 0.34
C ILE A 273 -11.59 17.79 -0.45
N GLN A 274 -11.99 17.69 -1.72
CA GLN A 274 -12.44 18.84 -2.52
C GLN A 274 -13.61 19.59 -1.86
N ARG A 275 -14.38 18.90 -1.02
CA ARG A 275 -15.51 19.47 -0.27
C ARG A 275 -15.10 20.12 1.06
N LEU A 276 -13.82 20.04 1.43
CA LEU A 276 -13.27 20.54 2.68
C LEU A 276 -12.45 21.80 2.40
N GLU A 277 -12.88 22.92 2.98
CA GLU A 277 -12.19 24.20 2.84
C GLU A 277 -10.76 24.14 3.38
N ASN A 278 -9.83 24.86 2.72
CA ASN A 278 -8.44 25.00 3.12
C ASN A 278 -7.77 23.66 3.43
N THR A 279 -7.96 22.67 2.55
CA THR A 279 -7.40 21.32 2.72
C THR A 279 -6.43 21.02 1.59
N LYS A 280 -5.28 20.45 1.92
CA LYS A 280 -4.30 19.95 0.95
C LYS A 280 -4.06 18.46 1.18
N LEU A 281 -4.07 17.68 0.11
CA LEU A 281 -3.62 16.29 0.16
C LEU A 281 -2.10 16.27 0.00
N LEU A 282 -1.40 15.64 0.94
CA LEU A 282 0.02 15.34 0.79
C LEU A 282 0.16 14.23 -0.25
N THR A 283 0.85 14.52 -1.33
CA THR A 283 1.15 13.52 -2.37
C THR A 283 2.21 12.54 -1.85
N ALA A 284 1.91 11.25 -1.97
CA ALA A 284 2.90 10.18 -1.88
C ALA A 284 4.02 10.41 -2.94
N ALA A 285 5.09 9.63 -2.93
CA ALA A 285 6.18 9.84 -3.88
C ALA A 285 5.68 9.77 -5.34
N SER A 286 5.95 10.81 -6.13
CA SER A 286 5.96 10.73 -7.59
C SER A 286 7.23 9.98 -7.96
N LEU A 287 7.11 8.70 -8.29
CA LEU A 287 8.21 7.94 -8.89
C LEU A 287 8.24 8.29 -10.38
N THR A 288 8.64 9.51 -10.70
CA THR A 288 9.07 9.85 -12.06
C THR A 288 10.51 9.37 -12.23
N ASN A 289 10.80 8.76 -13.39
CA ASN A 289 12.13 8.24 -13.69
C ASN A 289 13.19 9.34 -13.51
N PRO A 290 14.33 9.06 -12.84
CA PRO A 290 15.46 9.96 -12.89
C PRO A 290 16.18 9.79 -14.23
N THR A 291 15.62 10.37 -15.29
CA THR A 291 16.27 10.83 -16.54
C THR A 291 15.18 11.12 -17.58
N GLU A 292 14.81 12.38 -17.75
CA GLU A 292 14.32 12.89 -19.03
C GLU A 292 15.42 13.74 -19.66
N GLU A 293 16.42 13.05 -20.23
CA GLU A 293 17.06 13.48 -21.47
C GLU A 293 17.00 12.27 -22.42
N ASP A 294 16.35 12.47 -23.57
CA ASP A 294 16.47 11.71 -24.81
C ASP A 294 16.08 10.22 -24.84
N LYS A 295 14.83 9.93 -25.24
CA LYS A 295 14.46 9.66 -26.66
C LYS A 295 13.08 9.05 -26.81
N HIS A 296 12.37 9.56 -27.81
CA HIS A 296 11.24 8.91 -28.45
C HIS A 296 11.55 7.45 -28.81
N GLU A 297 10.79 6.52 -28.25
CA GLU A 297 10.41 5.32 -28.98
C GLU A 297 9.00 4.88 -28.57
N LYS A 298 8.06 5.08 -29.50
CA LYS A 298 6.71 4.50 -29.42
C LYS A 298 6.88 2.99 -29.57
N ASN A 299 6.65 2.24 -28.50
CA ASN A 299 6.32 0.82 -28.63
C ASN A 299 4.83 0.64 -28.41
N GLU A 300 4.15 0.26 -29.49
CA GLU A 300 2.76 -0.18 -29.51
C GLU A 300 2.64 -1.46 -28.68
N LEU A 301 2.11 -1.35 -27.46
CA LEU A 301 1.53 -2.49 -26.76
C LEU A 301 0.17 -2.77 -27.39
N GLN A 302 0.11 -3.84 -28.20
CA GLN A 302 -1.14 -4.43 -28.67
C GLN A 302 -1.99 -4.83 -27.45
N LEU A 303 -2.95 -3.97 -27.10
CA LEU A 303 -4.03 -4.28 -26.17
C LEU A 303 -4.87 -5.40 -26.77
N TYR A 304 -4.84 -6.57 -26.14
CA TYR A 304 -5.76 -7.66 -26.44
C TYR A 304 -7.21 -7.16 -26.31
N SER A 305 -7.89 -7.15 -27.46
CA SER A 305 -9.31 -6.83 -27.59
C SER A 305 -10.16 -7.94 -26.99
N ASN A 306 -10.56 -7.78 -25.74
CA ASN A 306 -11.79 -8.35 -25.20
C ASN A 306 -12.40 -7.33 -24.23
N PRO A 307 -13.71 -7.04 -24.31
CA PRO A 307 -14.37 -6.13 -23.39
C PRO A 307 -14.52 -6.82 -22.04
N ILE A 308 -13.47 -6.75 -21.22
CA ILE A 308 -13.59 -7.01 -19.80
C ILE A 308 -14.47 -5.88 -19.23
N PRO A 309 -15.58 -6.17 -18.54
CA PRO A 309 -16.42 -5.14 -17.95
C PRO A 309 -15.54 -4.22 -17.10
N GLY A 310 -15.59 -2.90 -17.30
CA GLY A 310 -14.71 -1.89 -16.68
C GLY A 310 -14.69 -1.82 -15.14
N TRP A 311 -15.31 -2.78 -14.46
CA TRP A 311 -15.40 -2.97 -13.02
C TRP A 311 -14.47 -4.13 -12.57
N LEU A 312 -14.06 -5.01 -13.50
CA LEU A 312 -12.98 -5.99 -13.31
C LEU A 312 -11.58 -5.37 -13.50
N ALA A 313 -11.45 -4.28 -14.26
CA ALA A 313 -10.16 -3.60 -14.48
C ALA A 313 -9.60 -2.90 -13.24
N PHE A 314 -10.42 -2.72 -12.19
CA PHE A 314 -10.03 -2.04 -10.96
C PHE A 314 -9.84 -2.98 -9.78
N HIS A 315 -9.84 -4.31 -10.00
CA HIS A 315 -9.72 -5.28 -8.92
C HIS A 315 -8.53 -5.01 -8.00
N GLN A 316 -8.84 -4.86 -6.71
CA GLN A 316 -7.98 -4.92 -5.53
C GLN A 316 -6.61 -5.44 -5.87
N HIS A 317 -5.67 -4.58 -6.19
CA HIS A 317 -4.34 -5.11 -6.41
C HIS A 317 -3.76 -5.44 -5.04
N TYR A 318 -3.81 -6.71 -4.62
CA TYR A 318 -2.98 -7.14 -3.51
C TYR A 318 -1.57 -7.21 -4.08
N HIS A 319 -0.71 -6.39 -3.54
CA HIS A 319 0.60 -6.12 -4.09
C HIS A 319 1.65 -6.82 -3.26
N LEU A 320 2.44 -7.63 -3.95
CA LEU A 320 3.59 -8.29 -3.38
C LEU A 320 4.82 -7.94 -4.19
N ILE A 321 5.88 -7.53 -3.51
CA ILE A 321 7.21 -7.48 -4.11
C ILE A 321 7.96 -8.71 -3.64
N THR A 322 8.49 -9.46 -4.58
CA THR A 322 9.38 -10.58 -4.32
C THR A 322 10.80 -10.10 -4.54
N ILE A 323 11.64 -10.22 -3.51
CA ILE A 323 13.08 -9.96 -3.60
C ILE A 323 13.79 -11.30 -3.59
N LEU A 324 14.58 -11.56 -4.63
CA LEU A 324 15.45 -12.72 -4.76
C LEU A 324 16.88 -12.27 -4.56
N THR A 325 17.66 -13.00 -3.78
CA THR A 325 19.10 -12.74 -3.58
C THR A 325 19.86 -14.03 -3.90
N SER A 326 21.01 -13.91 -4.58
CA SER A 326 21.75 -15.03 -5.17
C SER A 326 23.18 -15.12 -4.70
#